data_AF-A0A672H554-F1
#
_entry.id   AF-A0A672H554-F1
#
_cell.length_a   1.000
_cell.length_b   1.000
_cell.length_c   1.000
_cell.angle_alpha   90.00
_cell.angle_beta   90.00
_cell.angle_gamma   90.00
#
_symmetry.space_group_name_H-M   'P 1'
#
loop_
_entity.id
_entity.type
_entity.pdbx_description
1 polymer ?
#
loop_
_entity_poly.entity_id
_entity_poly.type
_entity_poly.pdbx_seq_one_letter_code
_entity_poly.pdbx_strand_id
1 'polypeptide(L)'
;MTCQARTSYTEDEVLWGHRFLPVMSLEEGFFRVDYSQFHSTFEVPTPPYSVKEHEEKNSLPSPLSTPTPALTESRDKKGKKKTLLELL
;
A
#
# COMPACT_ATOMS: atom_id res chain seq x y z
N MET A 1 -35.94 19.20 -11.55
CA MET A 1 -34.85 19.94 -12.22
C MET A 1 -33.63 19.05 -12.23
N THR A 2 -32.84 19.04 -13.31
CA THR A 2 -31.58 18.27 -13.41
C THR A 2 -30.41 19.24 -13.65
N CYS A 3 -29.25 18.95 -13.05
CA CYS A 3 -28.02 19.74 -13.19
C CYS A 3 -26.88 18.82 -13.68
N GLN A 4 -25.99 19.36 -14.51
CA GLN A 4 -24.81 18.66 -15.00
C GLN A 4 -23.56 19.54 -14.85
N ALA A 5 -22.53 19.00 -14.22
CA ALA A 5 -21.19 19.58 -14.16
C ALA A 5 -20.20 18.61 -14.82
N ARG A 6 -19.21 19.13 -15.54
CA ARG A 6 -18.18 18.34 -16.24
C ARG A 6 -16.83 19.01 -16.05
N THR A 7 -15.78 18.21 -15.94
CA THR A 7 -14.37 18.61 -15.94
C THR A 7 -13.57 17.59 -16.73
N SER A 8 -12.37 17.96 -17.17
CA SER A 8 -11.43 17.10 -17.90
C SER A 8 -10.04 17.24 -17.30
N TYR A 9 -9.21 16.20 -17.49
CA TYR A 9 -7.79 16.23 -17.18
C TYR A 9 -6.98 15.77 -18.40
N THR A 10 -5.95 16.51 -18.81
CA THR A 10 -4.95 16.09 -19.80
C THR A 10 -3.86 15.26 -19.14
N GLU A 11 -2.96 14.67 -19.94
CA GLU A 11 -1.84 13.87 -19.46
C GLU A 11 -0.94 14.60 -18.46
N ASP A 12 -0.74 15.91 -18.66
CA ASP A 12 0.09 16.75 -17.79
C ASP A 12 -0.60 17.08 -16.45
N GLU A 13 -1.92 16.91 -16.38
CA GLU A 13 -2.73 17.16 -15.18
C GLU A 13 -2.85 15.88 -14.30
N VAL A 14 -2.40 14.72 -14.81
CA VAL A 14 -2.39 13.45 -14.08
C VAL A 14 -1.01 13.23 -13.45
N LEU A 15 -0.88 13.66 -12.19
CA LEU A 15 0.37 13.60 -11.46
C LEU A 15 0.60 12.20 -10.84
N TRP A 16 1.50 11.40 -11.41
CA TRP A 16 1.86 10.09 -10.86
C TRP A 16 2.59 10.21 -9.53
N GLY A 17 2.17 9.42 -8.54
CA GLY A 17 2.77 9.45 -7.21
C GLY A 17 2.43 10.68 -6.40
N HIS A 18 1.32 11.37 -6.71
CA HIS A 18 0.79 12.44 -5.88
C HIS A 18 -0.41 11.99 -5.06
N ARG A 19 -0.56 12.57 -3.86
CA ARG A 19 -1.70 12.37 -2.97
C ARG A 19 -2.29 13.71 -2.58
N PHE A 20 -3.63 13.79 -2.50
CA PHE A 20 -4.33 14.97 -2.00
C PHE A 20 -4.05 15.20 -0.51
N LEU A 21 -3.92 16.47 -0.13
CA LEU A 21 -3.88 16.85 1.28
C LEU A 21 -5.24 16.57 1.96
N PRO A 22 -5.24 16.12 3.22
CA PRO A 22 -6.47 15.98 3.97
C PRO A 22 -7.06 17.37 4.25
N VAL A 23 -8.28 17.61 3.76
CA VAL A 23 -8.97 18.91 3.89
C VAL A 23 -10.05 18.94 4.96
N MET A 24 -10.34 17.82 5.60
CA MET A 24 -11.38 17.72 6.62
C MET A 24 -10.77 17.63 8.01
N SER A 25 -11.21 18.50 8.91
CA SER A 25 -10.84 18.49 10.33
C SER A 25 -12.09 18.50 11.21
N LEU A 26 -11.95 18.05 12.46
CA LEU A 26 -12.98 18.16 13.48
C LEU A 26 -12.59 19.31 14.41
N GLU A 27 -13.35 20.41 14.37
CA GLU A 27 -13.16 21.57 15.22
C GLU A 27 -14.43 21.80 16.04
N GLU A 28 -14.30 21.85 17.36
CA GLU A 28 -15.41 22.14 18.30
C GLU A 28 -16.65 21.22 18.10
N GLY A 29 -16.44 19.98 17.64
CA GLY A 29 -17.51 19.02 17.39
C GLY A 29 -18.16 19.11 16.00
N PHE A 30 -17.67 20.00 15.13
CA PHE A 30 -18.12 20.15 13.75
C PHE A 30 -17.03 19.72 12.76
N PHE A 31 -17.45 19.11 11.65
CA PHE A 31 -16.55 18.86 10.53
C PHE A 31 -16.36 20.14 9.72
N ARG A 32 -15.12 20.61 9.66
CA ARG A 32 -14.71 21.74 8.85
C ARG A 32 -13.97 21.26 7.61
N VAL A 33 -14.20 21.92 6.49
CA VAL A 33 -13.50 21.67 5.23
C VAL A 33 -12.66 22.90 4.88
N ASP A 34 -11.35 22.70 4.70
CA ASP A 34 -10.43 23.74 4.22
C ASP A 34 -10.36 23.72 2.69
N TYR A 35 -11.14 24.61 2.05
CA TYR A 35 -11.15 24.73 0.60
C TYR A 35 -9.86 25.32 0.01
N SER A 36 -9.01 25.97 0.82
CA SER A 36 -7.72 26.48 0.34
C SER A 36 -6.77 25.34 -0.07
N GLN A 37 -6.90 24.19 0.58
CA GLN A 37 -6.10 23.00 0.33
C GLN A 37 -6.78 22.00 -0.62
N PHE A 38 -8.00 22.28 -1.11
CA PHE A 38 -8.79 21.32 -1.88
C PHE A 38 -8.10 20.75 -3.12
N HIS A 39 -7.38 21.61 -3.85
CA HIS A 39 -6.63 21.19 -5.05
C HIS A 39 -5.17 20.83 -4.74
N SER A 40 -4.74 20.94 -3.48
CA SER A 40 -3.33 20.76 -3.12
C SER A 40 -2.96 19.27 -3.03
N THR A 41 -1.82 18.94 -3.62
CA THR A 41 -1.26 17.58 -3.61
C THR A 41 0.19 17.59 -3.13
N PHE A 42 0.67 16.42 -2.71
CA PHE A 42 2.07 16.20 -2.32
C PHE A 42 2.60 14.89 -2.88
N GLU A 43 3.90 14.82 -3.13
CA GLU A 43 4.58 13.63 -3.65
C GLU A 43 4.69 12.53 -2.60
N VAL A 44 4.48 11.28 -3.04
CA VAL A 44 4.62 10.07 -2.23
C VAL A 44 5.42 9.01 -2.98
N PRO A 45 6.26 8.22 -2.30
CA PRO A 45 7.00 7.13 -2.93
C PRO A 45 6.05 6.13 -3.58
N THR A 46 6.07 6.08 -4.92
CA THR A 46 5.17 5.24 -5.72
C THR A 46 5.98 4.46 -6.73
N PRO A 47 5.73 3.14 -6.89
CA PRO A 47 6.40 2.35 -7.91
C PRO A 47 6.20 2.95 -9.32
N PRO A 48 7.23 2.99 -10.18
CA PRO A 48 7.13 3.58 -11.51
C PRO A 48 6.52 2.63 -12.55
N TYR A 49 6.06 1.44 -12.15
CA TYR A 49 5.57 0.41 -13.06
C TYR A 49 4.06 0.49 -13.21
N SER A 50 3.59 0.12 -14.39
CA SER A 50 2.16 -0.11 -14.63
C SER A 50 1.64 -1.28 -13.77
N VAL A 51 0.32 -1.31 -13.59
CA VAL A 51 -0.34 -2.42 -12.87
C VAL A 51 -0.01 -3.78 -13.50
N LYS A 52 0.02 -3.84 -14.84
CA LYS A 52 0.37 -5.05 -15.58
C LYS A 52 1.78 -5.56 -15.27
N GLU A 53 2.78 -4.68 -15.31
CA GLU A 53 4.16 -5.05 -14.98
C GLU A 53 4.31 -5.47 -13.51
N HIS A 54 3.51 -4.88 -12.61
CA HIS A 54 3.47 -5.27 -11.20
C HIS A 54 2.89 -6.68 -11.01
N GLU A 55 1.84 -7.03 -11.75
CA GLU A 55 1.27 -8.38 -11.75
C GLU A 55 2.23 -9.42 -12.34
N GLU A 56 2.94 -9.08 -13.43
CA GLU A 56 3.97 -9.94 -14.01
C GLU A 56 5.07 -10.23 -12.97
N LYS A 57 5.55 -9.20 -12.25
CA LYS A 57 6.55 -9.39 -11.19
C LYS A 57 6.04 -10.22 -10.01
N ASN A 58 4.77 -10.09 -9.64
CA ASN A 58 4.17 -10.83 -8.52
C ASN A 58 3.74 -12.26 -8.89
N SER A 59 3.54 -12.55 -10.18
CA SER A 59 3.19 -13.88 -10.68
C SER A 59 4.41 -14.75 -10.99
N LEU A 60 5.61 -14.18 -11.03
CA LEU A 60 6.85 -14.95 -11.06
C LEU A 60 6.98 -15.74 -9.75
N PRO A 61 7.11 -17.08 -9.79
CA PRO A 61 7.46 -17.82 -8.59
C PRO A 61 8.81 -17.30 -8.08
N SER A 62 8.85 -16.88 -6.83
CA SER A 62 10.09 -16.53 -6.13
C SER A 62 11.15 -17.61 -6.40
N PRO A 63 12.36 -17.29 -6.89
CA PRO A 63 13.35 -18.28 -7.31
C PRO A 63 14.01 -19.06 -6.15
N LEU A 64 13.39 -19.15 -4.98
CA LEU A 64 13.92 -19.87 -3.82
C LEU A 64 12.96 -20.94 -3.30
N SER A 65 12.65 -21.89 -4.17
CA SER A 65 12.15 -23.22 -3.80
C SER A 65 12.97 -24.30 -4.50
N THR A 66 14.29 -24.22 -4.43
CA THR A 66 15.16 -25.36 -4.77
C THR A 66 15.22 -26.29 -3.56
N PRO A 67 14.74 -27.55 -3.64
CA PRO A 67 15.06 -28.55 -2.63
C PRO A 67 16.54 -28.90 -2.75
N THR A 68 17.38 -28.35 -1.88
CA THR A 68 18.79 -28.74 -1.79
C THR A 68 18.84 -30.21 -1.33
N PRO A 69 19.48 -31.12 -2.08
CA PRO A 69 19.64 -32.51 -1.66
C PRO A 69 20.59 -32.59 -0.46
N ALA A 70 20.25 -33.52 0.44
CA ALA A 70 20.88 -33.81 1.71
C ALA A 70 22.43 -33.79 1.74
N LEU A 71 23.00 -33.12 2.75
CA LEU A 71 24.20 -33.60 3.42
C LEU A 71 23.99 -33.53 4.95
N THR A 72 24.36 -34.62 5.60
CA THR A 72 24.15 -34.96 7.00
C THR A 72 25.06 -34.17 7.93
N GLU A 73 24.57 -33.70 9.09
CA GLU A 73 25.18 -34.04 10.39
C GLU A 73 24.32 -33.57 11.59
N SER A 74 24.19 -34.47 12.55
CA SER A 74 23.38 -34.39 13.77
C SER A 74 24.00 -33.47 14.83
N ARG A 75 23.16 -32.76 15.60
CA ARG A 75 23.32 -32.69 17.07
C ARG A 75 22.07 -32.16 17.77
N ASP A 76 21.55 -33.03 18.62
CA ASP A 76 20.46 -32.88 19.56
C ASP A 76 20.70 -31.75 20.58
N LYS A 77 19.66 -30.96 20.91
CA LYS A 77 19.34 -30.53 22.28
C LYS A 77 17.95 -29.86 22.37
N LYS A 78 16.96 -30.69 22.67
CA LYS A 78 15.80 -30.49 23.57
C LYS A 78 15.52 -29.07 24.10
N GLY A 79 14.40 -28.48 23.69
CA GLY A 79 13.85 -27.25 24.29
C GLY A 79 12.35 -27.10 24.04
N LYS A 80 11.53 -27.63 24.95
CA LYS A 80 10.05 -27.60 24.90
C LYS A 80 9.53 -26.26 25.43
N LYS A 81 8.83 -25.48 24.61
CA LYS A 81 7.95 -24.36 25.02
C LYS A 81 6.75 -24.33 24.07
N LYS A 82 5.73 -25.18 24.26
CA LYS A 82 4.50 -24.92 25.01
C LYS A 82 4.03 -23.45 24.94
N THR A 83 3.11 -23.20 24.01
CA THR A 83 1.86 -22.42 24.11
C THR A 83 1.89 -21.06 24.81
N LEU A 84 1.67 -19.98 24.03
CA LEU A 84 1.15 -18.70 24.52
C LEU A 84 0.02 -18.18 23.59
N LEU A 85 -0.92 -19.06 23.24
CA LEU A 85 -2.19 -18.72 22.56
C LEU A 85 -3.37 -19.16 23.44
N GLU A 86 -3.30 -18.90 24.74
CA GLU A 86 -4.42 -19.11 25.65
C GLU A 86 -4.55 -18.02 26.74
N LEU A 87 -4.02 -16.82 26.48
CA LEU A 87 -4.19 -15.67 27.37
C LEU A 87 -4.30 -14.36 26.58
N LEU A 88 -5.28 -14.30 25.67
CA LEU A 88 -6.05 -13.09 25.29
C LEU A 88 -7.21 -13.50 24.37
#